data_AF-A0A2S5Y4Z7-F1
#
_entry.id   AF-A0A2S5Y4Z7-F1
#
_cell.length_a   1.000
_cell.length_b   1.000
_cell.length_c   1.000
_cell.angle_alpha   90.00
_cell.angle_beta   90.00
_cell.angle_gamma   90.00
#
_symmetry.space_group_name_H-M   'P 1'
#
loop_
_entity.id
_entity.type
_entity.pdbx_description
1 polymer ?
#
loop_
_entity_poly.entity_id
_entity_poly.type
_entity_poly.pdbx_seq_one_letter_code
_entity_poly.pdbx_strand_id
1 'polypeptide(L)'
;MPPEESRRQVVDFVRDSAKRVPVEGWGPRMGTAYADVCSLGGGEKGAEYSYDYWAPRGTDFEGDARRVAEYWRSLGMSVRVTNTTPYPTVYGEGGPVLRAIFVTAAADDMYNVGAVMPCIPGNDDELNKADQRRRDAGEVLPGDEGARRVYDPRRESQTPATPGPTRPAGQ
;
A
#
# COMPACT_ATOMS: atom_id res chain seq x y z
N MET A 1 -3.75 8.90 16.19
CA MET A 1 -2.71 8.93 15.14
C MET A 1 -3.21 9.80 14.00
N PRO A 2 -2.41 10.75 13.48
CA PRO A 2 -2.75 11.54 12.30
C PRO A 2 -2.87 10.70 11.02
N PRO A 3 -3.68 11.11 10.03
CA PRO A 3 -3.83 10.38 8.77
C PRO A 3 -2.53 10.18 7.99
N GLU A 4 -1.65 11.20 7.89
CA GLU A 4 -0.38 11.04 7.18
C GLU A 4 0.57 10.05 7.87
N GLU A 5 0.50 9.96 9.20
CA GLU A 5 1.27 8.99 9.98
C GLU A 5 0.71 7.58 9.78
N SER A 6 -0.61 7.41 9.80
CA SER A 6 -1.28 6.13 9.50
C SER A 6 -0.90 5.60 8.11
N ARG A 7 -0.96 6.46 7.08
CA ARG A 7 -0.52 6.13 5.72
C ARG A 7 0.95 5.70 5.66
N ARG A 8 1.84 6.48 6.26
CA ARG A 8 3.28 6.18 6.24
C ARG A 8 3.57 4.86 6.96
N GLN A 9 2.97 4.65 8.13
CA GLN A 9 3.22 3.48 8.97
C GLN A 9 2.80 2.17 8.30
N VAL A 10 1.66 2.14 7.59
CA VAL A 10 1.25 0.92 6.86
C VAL A 10 2.21 0.60 5.71
N VAL A 11 2.68 1.62 5.00
CA VAL A 11 3.63 1.46 3.90
C VAL A 11 4.97 0.94 4.42
N ASP A 12 5.49 1.54 5.49
CA ASP A 12 6.75 1.15 6.10
C ASP A 12 6.67 -0.30 6.62
N PHE A 13 5.59 -0.64 7.33
CA PHE A 13 5.37 -2.01 7.82
C PHE A 13 5.37 -3.04 6.70
N VAL A 14 4.63 -2.79 5.62
CA VAL A 14 4.51 -3.71 4.48
C VAL A 14 5.86 -3.85 3.75
N ARG A 15 6.57 -2.74 3.53
CA ARG A 15 7.89 -2.76 2.89
C ARG A 15 8.93 -3.47 3.74
N ASP A 16 8.94 -3.24 5.05
CA ASP A 16 9.87 -3.91 5.96
C ASP A 16 9.55 -5.39 6.14
N SER A 17 8.29 -5.78 6.00
CA SER A 17 7.88 -7.19 5.90
C SER A 17 8.38 -7.83 4.61
N ALA A 18 8.22 -7.15 3.47
CA ALA A 18 8.70 -7.62 2.18
C ALA A 18 10.23 -7.80 2.13
N LYS A 19 11.00 -6.93 2.80
CA LYS A 19 12.47 -7.05 2.93
C LYS A 19 12.92 -8.34 3.63
N ARG A 20 12.03 -9.04 4.34
CA ARG A 20 12.33 -10.33 4.99
C ARG A 20 12.32 -11.51 4.01
N VAL A 21 11.78 -11.29 2.82
CA VAL A 21 11.64 -12.31 1.78
C VAL A 21 12.67 -12.02 0.68
N PRO A 22 13.64 -12.90 0.43
CA PRO A 22 14.73 -12.69 -0.52
C PRO A 22 14.28 -12.93 -1.97
N VAL A 23 13.21 -12.25 -2.39
CA VAL A 23 12.73 -12.21 -3.77
C VAL A 23 12.79 -10.77 -4.29
N GLU A 24 13.10 -10.63 -5.56
CA GLU A 24 13.12 -9.33 -6.24
C GLU A 24 11.76 -9.01 -6.87
N GLY A 25 11.60 -7.79 -7.40
CA GLY A 25 10.40 -7.40 -8.14
C GLY A 25 9.22 -6.99 -7.27
N TRP A 26 9.46 -6.72 -5.98
CA TRP A 26 8.44 -6.15 -5.12
C TRP A 26 7.97 -4.79 -5.64
N GLY A 27 6.66 -4.60 -5.75
CA GLY A 27 6.05 -3.38 -6.26
C GLY A 27 4.57 -3.26 -5.91
N PRO A 28 4.00 -2.04 -5.93
CA PRO A 28 2.55 -1.87 -5.87
C PRO A 28 1.91 -2.39 -7.18
N ARG A 29 0.87 -3.22 -7.06
CA ARG A 29 0.16 -3.81 -8.21
C ARG A 29 -1.20 -3.17 -8.46
N MET A 30 -2.00 -3.05 -7.39
CA MET A 30 -3.39 -2.57 -7.46
C MET A 30 -3.56 -1.09 -7.10
N GLY A 31 -2.46 -0.40 -6.77
CA GLY A 31 -2.49 1.02 -6.44
C GLY A 31 -1.60 1.37 -5.26
N THR A 32 -1.83 2.56 -4.72
CA THR A 32 -1.09 3.15 -3.61
C THR A 32 -1.77 2.86 -2.28
N ALA A 33 -1.18 3.25 -1.16
CA ALA A 33 -1.92 3.22 0.11
C ALA A 33 -3.23 4.02 -0.03
N TYR A 34 -4.33 3.49 0.51
CA TYR A 34 -5.68 3.99 0.32
C TYR A 34 -6.45 3.96 1.65
N ALA A 35 -7.27 4.98 1.92
CA ALA A 35 -8.12 5.02 3.09
C ALA A 35 -9.47 4.37 2.79
N ASP A 36 -9.93 3.45 3.64
CA ASP A 36 -11.26 2.84 3.56
C ASP A 36 -12.06 3.17 4.83
N VAL A 37 -13.39 3.04 4.75
CA VAL A 37 -14.28 3.28 5.88
C VAL A 37 -14.10 2.21 6.96
N CYS A 38 -14.03 2.64 8.21
CA CYS A 38 -14.01 1.77 9.38
C CYS A 38 -14.96 2.29 10.48
N SER A 39 -15.11 1.51 11.54
CA SER A 39 -15.92 1.87 12.71
C SER A 39 -15.02 2.14 13.92
N LEU A 40 -15.21 3.30 14.56
CA LEU A 40 -14.56 3.65 15.83
C LEU A 40 -15.28 3.05 17.04
N GLY A 41 -16.41 2.37 16.81
CA GLY A 41 -17.33 1.93 17.86
C GLY A 41 -18.45 2.94 18.11
N GLY A 42 -19.53 2.51 18.76
CA GLY A 42 -20.65 3.40 19.09
C GLY A 42 -21.43 3.96 17.90
N GLY A 43 -21.21 3.46 16.68
CA GLY A 43 -21.83 3.95 15.44
C GLY A 43 -21.04 5.08 14.76
N GLU A 44 -19.91 5.51 15.33
CA GLU A 44 -19.04 6.52 14.72
C GLU A 44 -18.19 5.90 13.60
N LYS A 45 -18.17 6.57 12.44
CA LYS A 45 -17.32 6.19 11.31
C LYS A 45 -15.94 6.81 11.45
N GLY A 46 -14.93 6.06 11.03
CA GLY A 46 -13.57 6.55 10.85
C GLY A 46 -13.02 6.11 9.49
N ALA A 47 -11.72 6.27 9.34
CA ALA A 47 -10.98 5.78 8.18
C ALA A 47 -9.78 4.92 8.62
N GLU A 48 -9.44 3.91 7.83
CA GLU A 48 -8.24 3.09 8.01
C GLU A 48 -7.44 3.04 6.71
N TYR A 49 -6.13 3.25 6.78
CA TYR A 49 -5.26 3.06 5.63
C TYR A 49 -4.88 1.60 5.47
N SER A 50 -4.92 1.12 4.23
CA SER A 50 -4.38 -0.17 3.83
C SER A 50 -3.34 -0.02 2.72
N TYR A 51 -2.45 -0.99 2.61
CA TYR A 51 -1.47 -1.05 1.53
C TYR A 51 -1.09 -2.50 1.22
N ASP A 52 -0.92 -2.79 -0.07
CA ASP A 52 -0.52 -4.10 -0.58
C ASP A 52 0.73 -3.98 -1.44
N TYR A 53 1.59 -4.99 -1.32
CA TYR A 53 2.85 -5.07 -2.05
C TYR A 53 3.05 -6.48 -2.59
N TRP A 54 3.55 -6.57 -3.82
CA TRP A 54 3.48 -7.79 -4.62
C TRP A 54 4.83 -8.10 -5.24
N ALA A 55 5.19 -9.37 -5.31
CA ALA A 55 6.37 -9.84 -6.03
C ALA A 55 6.07 -11.14 -6.77
N PRO A 56 6.81 -11.50 -7.83
CA PRO A 56 6.84 -12.87 -8.32
C PRO A 56 7.11 -13.84 -7.15
N ARG A 57 6.42 -14.98 -7.12
CA ARG A 57 6.66 -15.96 -6.07
C ARG A 57 8.08 -16.52 -6.12
N GLY A 58 8.65 -16.75 -4.94
CA GLY A 58 9.89 -17.50 -4.78
C GLY A 58 9.67 -19.01 -4.85
N THR A 59 10.64 -19.76 -4.33
CA THR A 59 10.59 -21.23 -4.25
C THR A 59 10.62 -21.77 -2.81
N ASP A 60 11.01 -20.94 -1.83
CA ASP A 60 11.13 -21.30 -0.40
C ASP A 60 9.89 -20.83 0.38
N PHE A 61 8.70 -21.32 0.02
CA PHE A 61 7.43 -20.83 0.58
C PHE A 61 7.37 -20.94 2.12
N GLU A 62 7.80 -22.07 2.67
CA GLU A 62 7.81 -22.30 4.12
C GLU A 62 8.85 -21.44 4.83
N GLY A 63 10.06 -21.32 4.26
CA GLY A 63 11.09 -20.46 4.82
C GLY A 63 10.70 -18.98 4.78
N ASP A 64 10.10 -18.52 3.68
CA ASP A 64 9.63 -17.15 3.51
C ASP A 64 8.49 -16.82 4.49
N ALA A 65 7.51 -17.71 4.62
CA ALA A 65 6.44 -17.55 5.61
C ALA A 65 6.99 -17.53 7.04
N ARG A 66 7.97 -18.37 7.36
CA ARG A 66 8.63 -18.37 8.68
C ARG A 66 9.34 -17.04 8.96
N ARG A 67 10.12 -16.50 8.01
CA ARG A 67 10.83 -15.22 8.16
C ARG A 67 9.86 -14.07 8.44
N VAL A 68 8.75 -14.01 7.70
CA VAL A 68 7.70 -12.99 7.92
C VAL A 68 7.03 -13.19 9.29
N ALA A 69 6.67 -14.43 9.63
CA ALA A 69 6.03 -14.73 10.92
C ALA A 69 6.92 -14.37 12.12
N GLU A 70 8.21 -14.68 12.06
CA GLU A 70 9.18 -14.32 13.10
C GLU A 70 9.34 -12.80 13.22
N TYR A 71 9.43 -12.09 12.09
CA TYR A 71 9.48 -10.64 12.08
C TYR A 71 8.24 -10.02 12.74
N TRP A 72 7.03 -10.44 12.37
CA TRP A 72 5.80 -9.92 12.95
C TRP A 72 5.68 -10.22 14.45
N ARG A 73 6.08 -11.42 14.89
CA ARG A 73 6.17 -11.73 16.33
C ARG A 73 7.14 -10.81 17.06
N SER A 74 8.28 -10.47 16.44
CA SER A 74 9.24 -9.54 17.03
C SER A 74 8.69 -8.12 17.21
N LEU A 75 7.66 -7.75 16.45
CA LEU A 75 6.92 -6.49 16.57
C LEU A 75 5.78 -6.55 17.61
N GLY A 76 5.65 -7.66 18.34
CA GLY A 76 4.59 -7.85 19.33
C GLY A 76 3.24 -8.27 18.74
N MET A 77 3.19 -8.70 17.47
CA MET A 77 1.97 -9.18 16.85
C MET A 77 1.64 -10.61 17.28
N SER A 78 0.34 -10.91 17.37
CA SER A 78 -0.13 -12.30 17.41
C SER A 78 -0.14 -12.87 16.00
N VAL A 79 0.55 -14.00 15.79
CA VAL A 79 0.81 -14.54 14.44
C VAL A 79 0.35 -15.98 14.30
N ARG A 80 -0.46 -16.24 13.26
CA ARG A 80 -0.91 -17.57 12.84
C ARG A 80 -0.43 -17.86 11.43
N VAL A 81 0.11 -19.06 11.22
CA VAL A 81 0.50 -19.57 9.89
C VAL A 81 -0.45 -20.71 9.52
N THR A 82 -0.95 -20.74 8.29
CA THR A 82 -1.76 -21.88 7.82
C THR A 82 -0.88 -23.09 7.54
N ASN A 83 -1.37 -24.28 7.90
CA ASN A 83 -0.70 -25.55 7.61
C ASN A 83 -1.01 -26.04 6.18
N THR A 84 -1.12 -25.12 5.22
CA THR A 84 -1.40 -25.43 3.82
C THR A 84 -0.10 -25.63 3.07
N THR A 85 0.33 -26.88 2.90
CA THR A 85 1.49 -27.22 2.09
C THR A 85 1.11 -27.27 0.59
N PRO A 86 1.93 -26.73 -0.33
CA PRO A 86 3.22 -26.06 -0.09
C PRO A 86 3.12 -24.54 0.11
N TYR A 87 1.91 -23.97 0.16
CA TYR A 87 1.68 -22.52 0.14
C TYR A 87 1.09 -21.99 1.47
N PRO A 88 1.90 -21.81 2.52
CA PRO A 88 1.44 -21.24 3.78
C PRO A 88 1.05 -19.77 3.62
N THR A 89 0.06 -19.34 4.39
CA THR A 89 -0.32 -17.93 4.55
C THR A 89 -0.08 -17.52 5.99
N VAL A 90 0.54 -16.35 6.18
CA VAL A 90 0.80 -15.77 7.50
C VAL A 90 -0.24 -14.70 7.76
N TYR A 91 -0.85 -14.75 8.94
CA TYR A 91 -1.77 -13.76 9.46
C TYR A 91 -1.18 -13.15 10.72
N GLY A 92 -1.18 -11.83 10.81
CA GLY A 92 -0.73 -11.07 11.97
C GLY A 92 -1.85 -10.16 12.48
N GLU A 93 -2.03 -10.07 13.79
CA GLU A 93 -3.01 -9.20 14.45
C GLU A 93 -2.37 -8.42 15.61
N GLY A 94 -2.78 -7.15 15.74
CA GLY A 94 -2.26 -6.24 16.75
C GLY A 94 -0.82 -5.77 16.48
N GLY A 95 -0.21 -5.11 17.46
CA GLY A 95 1.12 -4.51 17.32
C GLY A 95 1.08 -3.18 16.55
N PRO A 96 1.98 -2.93 15.58
CA PRO A 96 2.07 -1.65 14.87
C PRO A 96 0.97 -1.43 13.83
N VAL A 97 0.22 -2.46 13.45
CA VAL A 97 -0.91 -2.40 12.52
C VAL A 97 -2.12 -3.10 13.15
N LEU A 98 -3.32 -2.91 12.61
CA LEU A 98 -4.50 -3.64 13.09
C LEU A 98 -4.40 -5.12 12.73
N ARG A 99 -4.12 -5.38 11.44
CA ARG A 99 -3.97 -6.73 10.88
C ARG A 99 -3.04 -6.71 9.67
N ALA A 100 -2.40 -7.84 9.42
CA ALA A 100 -1.52 -8.07 8.28
C ALA A 100 -1.69 -9.48 7.71
N ILE A 101 -1.41 -9.62 6.42
CA ILE A 101 -1.44 -10.89 5.69
C ILE A 101 -0.25 -11.01 4.76
N PHE A 102 0.37 -12.19 4.72
CA PHE A 102 1.39 -12.55 3.74
C PHE A 102 0.99 -13.87 3.08
N VAL A 103 0.71 -13.81 1.79
CA VAL A 103 0.25 -14.92 0.97
C VAL A 103 1.38 -15.38 0.06
N THR A 104 1.79 -16.65 0.18
CA THR A 104 2.85 -17.24 -0.66
C THR A 104 2.35 -17.75 -2.02
N ALA A 105 1.04 -17.82 -2.22
CA ALA A 105 0.40 -18.14 -3.49
C ALA A 105 -0.86 -17.30 -3.69
N ALA A 106 -0.67 -16.01 -3.93
CA ALA A 106 -1.73 -15.10 -4.35
C ALA A 106 -2.06 -15.30 -5.84
N ALA A 107 -3.02 -14.54 -6.36
CA ALA A 107 -3.39 -14.57 -7.77
C ALA A 107 -2.16 -14.38 -8.69
N ASP A 108 -2.18 -15.05 -9.84
CA ASP A 108 -1.12 -15.02 -10.87
C ASP A 108 0.26 -15.45 -10.37
N ASP A 109 0.31 -16.46 -9.50
CA ASP A 109 1.58 -17.02 -8.98
C ASP A 109 2.47 -15.97 -8.31
N MET A 110 1.84 -15.06 -7.56
CA MET A 110 2.54 -13.97 -6.87
C MET A 110 2.62 -14.19 -5.35
N TYR A 111 3.62 -13.58 -4.74
CA TYR A 111 3.59 -13.22 -3.34
C TYR A 111 2.82 -11.91 -3.15
N ASN A 112 2.07 -11.82 -2.05
CA ASN A 112 1.43 -10.59 -1.60
C ASN A 112 1.67 -10.41 -0.11
N VAL A 113 2.09 -9.21 0.29
CA VAL A 113 2.01 -8.76 1.69
C VAL A 113 1.12 -7.53 1.76
N GLY A 114 0.17 -7.58 2.68
CA GLY A 114 -0.80 -6.51 2.92
C GLY A 114 -0.96 -6.22 4.40
N ALA A 115 -1.30 -4.98 4.72
CA ALA A 115 -1.63 -4.58 6.08
C ALA A 115 -2.70 -3.50 6.12
N VAL A 116 -3.35 -3.39 7.26
CA VAL A 116 -4.40 -2.41 7.54
C VAL A 116 -4.11 -1.75 8.88
N MET A 117 -4.21 -0.43 8.95
CA MET A 117 -4.03 0.34 10.18
C MET A 117 -5.25 0.28 11.10
N PRO A 118 -5.09 0.56 12.41
CA PRO A 118 -6.23 0.83 13.27
C PRO A 118 -7.06 2.01 12.75
N CYS A 119 -8.37 1.92 12.99
CA CYS A 119 -9.32 2.96 12.64
C CYS A 119 -8.97 4.29 13.31
N ILE A 120 -8.95 5.38 12.55
CA ILE A 120 -8.71 6.74 13.04
C ILE A 120 -9.91 7.65 12.73
N PRO A 121 -10.13 8.73 13.52
CA PRO A 121 -11.10 9.76 13.17
C PRO A 121 -10.80 10.37 11.80
N GLY A 122 -11.83 10.48 10.96
CA GLY A 122 -11.72 11.02 9.62
C GLY A 122 -12.77 10.44 8.67
N ASN A 123 -12.91 11.09 7.52
CA ASN A 123 -13.71 10.57 6.42
C ASN A 123 -12.76 10.09 5.31
N ASP A 124 -12.90 8.83 4.93
CA ASP A 124 -12.09 8.14 3.94
C ASP A 124 -12.11 8.86 2.57
N ASP A 125 -13.29 9.24 2.08
CA ASP A 125 -13.42 9.98 0.81
C ASP A 125 -12.63 11.30 0.82
N GLU A 126 -12.74 12.08 1.89
CA GLU A 126 -12.02 13.36 2.01
C GLU A 126 -10.51 13.17 2.14
N LEU A 127 -10.06 12.13 2.84
CA LEU A 127 -8.65 11.76 2.93
C LEU A 127 -8.10 11.38 1.55
N ASN A 128 -8.79 10.52 0.81
CA ASN A 128 -8.37 10.10 -0.52
C ASN A 128 -8.38 11.27 -1.53
N LYS A 129 -9.36 12.19 -1.45
CA LYS A 129 -9.35 13.42 -2.25
C LYS A 129 -8.17 14.33 -1.89
N ALA A 130 -7.81 14.44 -0.62
CA ALA A 130 -6.65 15.23 -0.19
C ALA A 130 -5.35 14.64 -0.73
N ASP A 131 -5.18 13.32 -0.63
CA ASP A 131 -4.04 12.62 -1.21
C ASP A 131 -3.99 12.78 -2.73
N GLN A 132 -5.14 12.73 -3.41
CA GLN A 132 -5.20 12.98 -4.85
C GLN A 132 -4.77 14.41 -5.21
N ARG A 133 -5.18 15.43 -4.45
CA ARG A 133 -4.73 16.81 -4.68
C ARG A 133 -3.20 16.95 -4.54
N ARG A 134 -2.59 16.25 -3.59
CA ARG A 134 -1.13 16.23 -3.40
C ARG A 134 -0.43 15.57 -4.58
N ARG A 135 -0.94 14.44 -5.07
CA ARG A 135 -0.46 13.80 -6.30
C ARG A 135 -0.56 14.73 -7.51
N ASP A 136 -1.66 15.48 -7.61
CA ASP A 136 -1.91 16.42 -8.71
C ASP A 136 -0.94 17.60 -8.67
N ALA A 137 -0.49 17.99 -7.48
CA ALA A 137 0.58 18.95 -7.27
C ALA A 137 1.99 18.37 -7.55
N GLY A 138 2.09 17.10 -7.94
CA GLY A 138 3.35 16.43 -8.27
C GLY A 138 4.05 15.76 -7.10
N GLU A 139 3.41 15.70 -5.91
CA GLU A 139 3.95 15.01 -4.75
C GLU A 139 3.89 13.48 -4.93
N VAL A 140 4.93 12.78 -4.47
CA VAL A 140 4.97 11.32 -4.37
C VAL A 140 4.74 10.96 -2.91
N LEU A 141 3.60 10.35 -2.61
CA LEU A 141 3.23 9.96 -1.26
C LEU A 141 3.84 8.59 -0.89
N PRO A 142 3.96 8.27 0.41
CA PRO A 142 4.33 6.92 0.81
C PRO A 142 3.39 5.88 0.18
N GLY A 143 3.99 4.87 -0.46
CA GLY A 143 3.28 3.79 -1.14
C GLY A 143 3.07 4.02 -2.64
N ASP A 144 3.52 5.16 -3.15
CA ASP A 144 3.40 5.52 -4.57
C ASP A 144 4.64 5.15 -5.38
N GLU A 145 5.75 4.94 -4.68
CA GLU A 145 7.03 4.66 -5.29
C GLU A 145 6.96 3.32 -6.03
N GLY A 146 7.21 3.34 -7.32
CA GLY A 146 7.09 2.16 -8.18
C GLY A 146 5.67 1.86 -8.67
N ALA A 147 4.65 2.62 -8.24
CA ALA A 147 3.34 2.57 -8.87
C ALA A 147 3.50 3.06 -10.31
N ARG A 148 3.21 2.20 -11.29
CA ARG A 148 3.10 2.64 -12.67
C ARG A 148 2.06 3.76 -12.65
N ARG A 149 2.44 4.97 -13.01
CA ARG A 149 1.48 6.03 -13.31
C ARG A 149 0.55 5.41 -14.34
N VAL A 150 -0.69 5.10 -13.96
CA VAL A 150 -1.69 4.73 -14.95
C VAL A 150 -1.79 5.96 -15.83
N TYR A 151 -1.24 5.85 -17.04
CA TYR A 151 -1.32 6.90 -18.03
C TYR A 151 -2.82 7.13 -18.29
N ASP A 152 -3.35 8.25 -17.81
CA ASP A 152 -4.69 8.71 -18.13
C ASP A 152 -4.60 9.79 -19.22
N PRO A 153 -4.83 9.44 -20.50
CA PRO A 153 -4.78 10.41 -21.60
C PRO A 153 -5.79 11.55 -21.45
N ARG A 154 -6.82 11.42 -20.59
CA ARG A 154 -7.83 12.48 -20.36
C ARG A 154 -7.36 13.58 -19.41
N ARG A 155 -6.31 13.34 -18.63
CA ARG A 155 -5.71 14.33 -17.72
C ARG A 155 -4.77 15.29 -18.43
N GLU A 156 -4.04 14.83 -19.43
CA GLU A 156 -3.09 15.65 -20.19
C GLU A 156 -3.81 16.70 -21.06
N SER A 157 -4.99 16.34 -21.58
CA SER A 157 -5.87 17.24 -22.33
C SER A 157 -6.45 18.42 -21.53
N GLN A 158 -6.21 18.50 -20.21
CA GLN A 158 -6.65 19.59 -19.35
C GLN A 158 -5.54 20.59 -19.02
N THR A 159 -4.32 20.39 -19.54
CA THR A 159 -3.24 21.38 -19.42
C THR A 159 -3.58 22.60 -20.28
N PRO A 160 -3.59 23.85 -19.74
CA PRO A 160 -3.74 25.03 -20.57
C PRO A 160 -2.60 25.06 -21.58
N ALA A 161 -2.94 25.14 -22.87
CA ALA A 161 -1.96 25.27 -23.94
C ALA A 161 -1.00 26.41 -23.60
N THR A 162 0.29 26.11 -23.52
CA THR A 162 1.34 27.12 -23.50
C THR A 162 1.10 28.06 -24.68
N PRO A 163 0.99 29.39 -24.49
CA PRO A 163 0.88 30.30 -25.61
C PRO A 163 2.14 30.13 -26.45
N GLY A 164 1.98 29.69 -27.70
CA GLY A 164 3.07 29.56 -28.64
C GLY A 164 3.79 30.90 -28.84
N PRO A 165 5.07 30.91 -29.20
CA PRO A 165 5.84 32.13 -29.34
C PRO A 165 5.23 33.02 -30.44
N THR A 166 4.90 34.26 -30.06
CA THR A 166 4.47 35.31 -30.99
C THR A 166 5.56 35.55 -32.03
N ARG A 167 5.28 35.20 -33.29
CA ARG A 167 6.15 35.49 -34.43
C ARG A 167 6.20 37.01 -34.66
N PRO A 168 7.38 37.66 -34.70
CA PRO A 168 7.44 39.07 -35.05
C PRO A 168 7.08 39.26 -36.53
N ALA A 169 6.22 40.25 -36.79
CA ALA A 169 5.86 40.67 -38.14
C ALA A 169 7.10 41.28 -38.82
N GLY A 170 7.40 40.81 -40.03
CA GLY A 170 8.52 41.29 -40.82
C GLY A 170 8.39 42.75 -41.25
N GLN A 171 9.55 43.36 -41.49
CA GLN A 171 9.77 44.46 -42.43
C GLN A 171 10.95 44.05 -43.30
#